data_AF-A0A6J8DYI9-F1
#
_entry.id   AF-A0A6J8DYI9-F1
#
_cell.length_a   1.000
_cell.length_b   1.000
_cell.length_c   1.000
_cell.angle_alpha   90.00
_cell.angle_beta   90.00
_cell.angle_gamma   90.00
#
_symmetry.space_group_name_H-M   'P 1'
#
loop_
_entity.id
_entity.type
_entity.pdbx_description
1 polymer ?
#
loop_
_entity_poly.entity_id
_entity_poly.type
_entity_poly.pdbx_seq_one_letter_code
_entity_poly.pdbx_strand_id
1 'polypeptide(L)'
;MHEFQISGLVTPLIAEKVLGSSGGILILTMGAMALMSTGSGEVMAISSIIVYDIYQTYIRPFRKDLKRTDCVLCGKLKKQTVVATYANDQDREILCHCRSVNKCHNCLEDIQRRHRPNLFGIKPPYMCPIHGQYRQYQDYLITFKNWCIIWVTLAIIPLGLIIFESGIDLNWIFYVGAIITIPCFPPVMLSIIWVKATSKGLMVGAITGFFCGSAATLTAASMYPNGLNDFLLNTVRDYSILAGTCFSFGVSLTGCLIISFSRIRLKINMTKIWNGRKCTT
;
A
#
# COMPACT_ATOMS: atom_id res chain seq x y z
N MET A 1 -19.65 -27.99 -19.10
CA MET A 1 -19.36 -27.87 -17.65
C MET A 1 -18.45 -28.97 -17.09
N HIS A 2 -18.25 -30.12 -17.76
CA HIS A 2 -17.34 -31.18 -17.26
C HIS A 2 -15.85 -31.00 -17.61
N GLU A 3 -15.46 -30.13 -18.55
CA GLU A 3 -14.04 -29.99 -18.95
C GLU A 3 -13.21 -29.09 -18.02
N PHE A 4 -13.80 -28.11 -17.35
CA PHE A 4 -13.05 -27.17 -16.51
C PHE A 4 -12.55 -27.78 -15.19
N GLN A 5 -13.22 -28.84 -14.70
CA GLN A 5 -12.82 -29.58 -13.50
C GLN A 5 -11.57 -30.47 -13.73
N ILE A 6 -11.30 -30.84 -14.99
CA ILE A 6 -10.30 -31.86 -15.33
C ILE A 6 -8.88 -31.27 -15.32
N SER A 7 -8.68 -30.01 -15.74
CA SER A 7 -7.33 -29.43 -15.89
C SER A 7 -6.60 -29.13 -14.57
N GLY A 8 -7.32 -28.82 -13.49
CA GLY A 8 -6.72 -28.54 -12.18
C GLY A 8 -6.38 -29.79 -11.34
N LEU A 9 -7.05 -30.91 -11.63
CA LEU A 9 -6.94 -32.16 -10.86
C LEU A 9 -6.01 -33.19 -11.51
N VAL A 10 -5.40 -32.88 -12.67
CA VAL A 10 -4.45 -33.75 -13.34
C VAL A 10 -3.23 -34.03 -12.45
N THR A 11 -2.72 -33.02 -11.76
CA THR A 11 -1.54 -33.14 -10.88
C THR A 11 -1.77 -34.11 -9.71
N PRO A 12 -2.84 -33.98 -8.89
CA PRO A 12 -3.12 -34.96 -7.83
C PRO A 12 -3.48 -36.34 -8.37
N LEU A 13 -4.12 -36.44 -9.55
CA LEU A 13 -4.43 -37.73 -10.19
C LEU A 13 -3.17 -38.48 -10.64
N ILE A 14 -2.21 -37.78 -11.25
CA ILE A 14 -0.91 -38.37 -11.62
C ILE A 14 -0.14 -38.79 -10.36
N ALA A 15 -0.16 -37.97 -9.32
CA ALA A 15 0.51 -38.30 -8.07
C ALA A 15 -0.11 -39.49 -7.35
N GLU A 16 -1.43 -39.66 -7.42
CA GLU A 16 -2.10 -40.86 -6.93
C GLU A 16 -1.67 -42.10 -7.73
N LYS A 17 -1.50 -41.97 -9.05
CA LYS A 17 -1.01 -43.07 -9.90
C LYS A 17 0.45 -43.45 -9.65
N VAL A 18 1.30 -42.50 -9.25
CA VAL A 18 2.74 -42.74 -9.04
C VAL A 18 3.07 -43.11 -7.59
N LEU A 19 2.47 -42.43 -6.60
CA LEU A 19 2.78 -42.60 -5.18
C LEU A 19 1.69 -43.36 -4.39
N GLY A 20 0.61 -43.78 -5.05
CA GLY A 20 -0.54 -44.43 -4.42
C GLY A 20 -1.51 -43.43 -3.78
N SER A 21 -2.55 -43.95 -3.11
CA SER A 21 -3.64 -43.15 -2.52
C SER A 21 -3.16 -42.07 -1.54
N SER A 22 -2.08 -42.33 -0.81
CA SER A 22 -1.46 -41.36 0.10
C SER A 22 -0.82 -40.16 -0.63
N GLY A 23 -0.31 -40.37 -1.85
CA GLY A 23 0.32 -39.33 -2.65
C GLY A 23 -0.64 -38.25 -3.12
N GLY A 24 -1.84 -38.63 -3.54
CA GLY A 24 -2.89 -37.68 -3.94
C GLY A 24 -3.31 -36.76 -2.77
N ILE A 25 -3.47 -37.32 -1.57
CA ILE A 25 -3.84 -36.58 -0.36
C ILE A 25 -2.72 -35.59 0.04
N LEU A 26 -1.46 -35.99 -0.06
CA LEU A 26 -0.32 -35.12 0.23
C LEU A 26 -0.25 -33.91 -0.72
N ILE A 27 -0.47 -34.10 -2.01
CA ILE A 27 -0.48 -32.98 -2.97
C ILE A 27 -1.68 -32.06 -2.75
N LEU A 28 -2.86 -32.62 -2.48
CA LEU A 28 -4.05 -31.81 -2.20
C LEU A 28 -3.88 -30.96 -0.93
N THR A 29 -3.34 -31.53 0.14
CA THR A 29 -3.09 -30.81 1.40
C THR A 29 -1.98 -29.76 1.25
N MET A 30 -0.90 -30.07 0.52
CA MET A 30 0.15 -29.09 0.19
C MET A 30 -0.41 -27.93 -0.64
N GLY A 31 -1.22 -28.22 -1.66
CA GLY A 31 -1.88 -27.21 -2.49
C GLY A 31 -2.83 -26.33 -1.67
N ALA A 32 -3.66 -26.94 -0.82
CA ALA A 32 -4.56 -26.20 0.06
C ALA A 32 -3.80 -25.28 1.03
N MET A 33 -2.72 -25.77 1.66
CA MET A 33 -1.89 -24.95 2.54
C MET A 33 -1.21 -23.79 1.79
N ALA A 34 -0.71 -24.04 0.57
CA ALA A 34 -0.10 -23.00 -0.26
C ALA A 34 -1.11 -21.89 -0.63
N LEU A 35 -2.33 -22.27 -1.02
CA LEU A 35 -3.40 -21.32 -1.36
C LEU A 35 -3.89 -20.55 -0.13
N MET A 36 -4.06 -21.20 1.01
CA MET A 36 -4.44 -20.52 2.26
C MET A 36 -3.35 -19.54 2.72
N SER A 37 -2.07 -19.89 2.59
CA SER A 37 -0.95 -19.03 2.95
C SER A 37 -0.92 -17.76 2.11
N THR A 38 -0.96 -17.90 0.78
CA THR A 38 -0.96 -16.76 -0.16
C THR A 38 -2.19 -15.88 0.01
N GLY A 39 -3.39 -16.46 0.08
CA GLY A 39 -4.63 -15.71 0.30
C GLY A 39 -4.64 -14.94 1.62
N SER A 40 -4.10 -15.50 2.71
CA SER A 40 -4.00 -14.79 3.99
C SER A 40 -3.07 -13.58 3.92
N GLY A 41 -1.96 -13.68 3.18
CA GLY A 41 -1.00 -12.59 3.00
C GLY A 41 -1.61 -11.39 2.27
N GLU A 42 -2.35 -11.65 1.20
CA GLU A 42 -3.02 -10.61 0.40
C GLU A 42 -4.12 -9.89 1.20
N VAL A 43 -4.97 -10.65 1.90
CA VAL A 43 -6.03 -10.10 2.75
C VAL A 43 -5.44 -9.26 3.90
N MET A 44 -4.36 -9.73 4.53
CA MET A 44 -3.67 -8.97 5.57
C MET A 44 -3.05 -7.70 5.02
N ALA A 45 -2.46 -7.75 3.82
CA ALA A 45 -1.87 -6.58 3.16
C ALA A 45 -2.94 -5.51 2.90
N ILE A 46 -4.04 -5.87 2.23
CA ILE A 46 -5.16 -4.95 1.93
C ILE A 46 -5.72 -4.35 3.22
N SER A 47 -5.94 -5.18 4.24
CA SER A 47 -6.48 -4.72 5.53
C SER A 47 -5.55 -3.75 6.25
N SER A 48 -4.23 -3.96 6.16
CA SER A 48 -3.24 -3.06 6.78
C SER A 48 -3.15 -1.71 6.08
N ILE A 49 -3.27 -1.67 4.75
CA ILE A 49 -3.36 -0.42 3.97
C ILE A 49 -4.61 0.36 4.39
N ILE A 50 -5.77 -0.31 4.47
CA ILE A 50 -7.02 0.36 4.87
C ILE A 50 -6.89 0.98 6.27
N VAL A 51 -6.29 0.26 7.24
CA VAL A 51 -6.21 0.76 8.61
C VAL A 51 -5.09 1.78 8.81
N TYR A 52 -3.87 1.49 8.38
CA TYR A 52 -2.71 2.33 8.68
C TYR A 52 -2.53 3.47 7.69
N ASP A 53 -2.83 3.25 6.41
CA ASP A 53 -2.63 4.30 5.40
C ASP A 53 -3.88 5.18 5.28
N ILE A 54 -5.08 4.60 5.31
CA ILE A 54 -6.33 5.35 5.13
C ILE A 54 -6.91 5.79 6.48
N TYR A 55 -7.26 4.85 7.36
CA TYR A 55 -8.02 5.15 8.57
C TYR A 55 -7.21 5.96 9.59
N GLN A 56 -5.97 5.56 9.88
CA GLN A 56 -5.09 6.27 10.80
C GLN A 56 -4.65 7.63 10.26
N THR A 57 -4.45 7.79 8.95
CA THR A 57 -3.94 9.04 8.38
C THR A 57 -5.07 10.06 8.15
N TYR A 58 -6.20 9.63 7.61
CA TYR A 58 -7.24 10.55 7.12
C TYR A 58 -8.51 10.60 7.98
N ILE A 59 -8.97 9.46 8.52
CA ILE A 59 -10.27 9.39 9.21
C ILE A 59 -10.13 9.77 10.68
N ARG A 60 -9.25 9.08 11.40
CA ARG A 60 -9.06 9.28 12.85
C ARG A 60 -7.58 9.25 13.22
N PRO A 61 -6.79 10.27 12.84
CA PRO A 61 -5.43 10.40 13.35
C PRO A 61 -5.43 10.66 14.85
N PHE A 62 -4.40 10.17 15.54
CA PHE A 62 -4.24 10.34 16.99
C PHE A 62 -4.27 11.82 17.41
N ARG A 63 -3.67 12.69 16.59
CA ARG A 63 -3.84 14.15 16.68
C ARG A 63 -3.82 14.77 15.29
N LYS A 64 -4.79 15.65 15.02
CA LYS A 64 -5.02 16.27 13.70
C LYS A 64 -4.08 17.44 13.41
N ASP A 65 -3.74 18.24 14.43
CA ASP A 65 -3.08 19.54 14.23
C ASP A 65 -1.56 19.53 14.42
N LEU A 66 -0.91 18.36 14.29
CA LEU A 66 0.55 18.27 14.48
C LEU A 66 1.33 18.61 13.22
N LYS A 67 2.34 19.47 13.34
CA LYS A 67 3.35 19.66 12.30
C LYS A 67 4.37 18.50 12.35
N ARG A 68 5.07 18.25 11.23
CA ARG A 68 6.10 17.18 11.16
C ARG A 68 7.22 17.34 12.21
N THR A 69 7.43 18.56 12.68
CA THR A 69 8.38 18.95 13.72
C THR A 69 7.96 18.56 15.13
N ASP A 70 6.70 18.18 15.33
CA ASP A 70 6.12 17.99 16.65
C ASP A 70 6.08 16.50 17.02
N CYS A 71 6.20 16.21 18.31
CA CYS A 71 6.21 14.86 18.85
C CYS A 71 4.78 14.29 18.88
N VAL A 72 4.55 13.13 18.25
CA VAL A 72 3.22 12.48 18.18
C VAL A 72 2.66 12.16 19.56
N LEU A 73 3.51 11.92 20.56
CA LEU A 73 3.13 11.55 21.93
C LEU A 73 2.74 12.76 22.80
N CYS A 74 3.62 13.76 22.95
CA CYS A 74 3.35 14.93 23.80
C CYS A 74 2.91 16.20 23.06
N GLY A 75 3.19 16.34 21.76
CA GLY A 75 2.84 17.52 20.96
C GLY A 75 3.88 18.63 21.00
N LYS A 76 4.96 18.48 21.79
CA LYS A 76 6.10 19.40 21.85
C LYS A 76 7.07 19.20 20.69
N LEU A 77 7.98 20.15 20.44
CA LEU A 77 8.93 20.07 19.32
C LEU A 77 9.91 18.89 19.47
N LYS A 78 10.21 18.18 18.38
CA LYS A 78 11.17 17.06 18.40
C LYS A 78 12.60 17.57 18.60
N LYS A 79 13.38 16.83 19.39
CA LYS A 79 14.84 17.07 19.59
C LYS A 79 15.66 17.11 18.31
N GLN A 80 15.20 16.45 17.24
CA GLN A 80 15.97 16.21 16.01
C GLN A 80 15.84 17.30 14.95
N THR A 81 14.85 18.19 15.08
CA THR A 81 14.58 19.26 14.08
C THR A 81 15.27 20.57 14.39
N VAL A 82 15.78 20.73 15.61
CA VAL A 82 16.60 21.87 16.01
C VAL A 82 18.02 21.35 16.09
N VAL A 83 18.96 22.01 15.41
CA VAL A 83 20.40 21.83 15.65
C VAL A 83 20.64 22.25 17.10
N ALA A 84 20.55 21.29 18.02
CA ALA A 84 20.50 21.50 19.47
C ALA A 84 21.85 21.94 20.08
N THR A 85 22.72 22.55 19.28
CA THR A 85 24.04 23.03 19.69
C THR A 85 24.08 24.53 19.99
N TYR A 86 23.03 25.32 19.65
CA TYR A 86 23.01 26.78 19.89
C TYR A 86 21.72 27.33 20.54
N ALA A 87 20.85 26.47 21.07
CA ALA A 87 19.59 26.91 21.68
C ALA A 87 19.79 27.44 23.12
N ASN A 88 19.25 28.63 23.40
CA ASN A 88 19.23 29.24 24.73
C ASN A 88 18.41 28.38 25.73
N ASP A 89 18.57 28.64 27.03
CA ASP A 89 17.90 27.85 28.09
C ASP A 89 16.37 27.87 27.98
N GLN A 90 15.79 28.96 27.45
CA GLN A 90 14.36 29.10 27.16
C GLN A 90 13.85 28.18 26.02
N ASP A 91 14.70 27.82 25.06
CA ASP A 91 14.31 26.97 23.91
C ASP A 91 14.27 25.48 24.28
N ARG A 92 14.87 25.08 25.41
CA ARG A 92 14.87 23.69 25.90
C ARG A 92 13.51 23.25 26.46
N GLU A 93 12.68 24.18 26.93
CA GLU A 93 11.37 23.89 27.53
C GLU A 93 10.29 23.50 26.49
N ILE A 94 10.47 23.98 25.26
CA ILE A 94 9.63 23.73 24.08
C ILE A 94 9.93 22.33 23.47
N LEU A 95 11.05 21.73 23.85
CA LEU A 95 11.50 20.43 23.34
C LEU A 95 10.80 19.25 24.04
N CYS A 96 10.48 18.21 23.28
CA CYS A 96 9.88 16.99 23.83
C CYS A 96 10.91 16.21 24.67
N HIS A 97 10.52 15.82 25.89
CA HIS A 97 11.28 14.91 26.74
C HIS A 97 10.71 13.48 26.75
N CYS A 98 9.88 13.12 25.77
CA CYS A 98 9.33 11.77 25.65
C CYS A 98 10.46 10.75 25.45
N ARG A 99 10.57 9.79 26.39
CA ARG A 99 11.48 8.64 26.26
C ARG A 99 10.84 7.58 25.37
N SER A 100 11.65 6.73 24.73
CA SER A 100 11.12 5.60 23.97
C SER A 100 10.29 4.67 24.86
N VAL A 101 9.26 4.06 24.29
CA VAL A 101 8.31 3.18 24.98
C VAL A 101 9.01 2.05 25.74
N ASN A 102 10.05 1.45 25.14
CA ASN A 102 10.81 0.35 25.73
C ASN A 102 11.61 0.74 26.99
N LYS A 103 11.90 2.04 27.18
CA LYS A 103 12.67 2.57 28.31
C LYS A 103 11.79 3.26 29.37
N CYS A 104 10.48 3.22 29.20
CA CYS A 104 9.52 3.81 30.13
C CYS A 104 9.08 2.77 31.16
N HIS A 105 9.40 3.01 32.45
CA HIS A 105 9.08 2.07 33.52
C HIS A 105 7.56 1.82 33.66
N ASN A 106 6.77 2.89 33.69
CA ASN A 106 5.30 2.81 33.79
C ASN A 106 4.68 2.00 32.63
N CYS A 107 5.29 2.01 31.44
CA CYS A 107 4.83 1.20 30.31
C CYS A 107 5.11 -0.29 30.47
N LEU A 108 6.22 -0.64 31.14
CA LEU A 108 6.57 -2.03 31.45
C LEU A 108 5.64 -2.59 32.52
N GLU A 109 5.39 -1.81 33.58
CA GLU A 109 4.42 -2.17 34.62
C GLU A 109 3.00 -2.35 34.07
N ASP A 110 2.57 -1.48 33.15
CA ASP A 110 1.27 -1.62 32.48
C ASP A 110 1.18 -2.92 31.65
N ILE A 111 2.26 -3.34 30.97
CA ILE A 111 2.30 -4.62 30.24
C ILE A 111 2.18 -5.78 31.21
N GLN A 112 2.97 -5.75 32.29
CA GLN A 112 2.94 -6.81 33.32
C GLN A 112 1.55 -6.93 33.95
N ARG A 113 0.88 -5.80 34.26
CA ARG A 113 -0.49 -5.79 34.79
C ARG A 113 -1.50 -6.41 33.82
N ARG A 114 -1.38 -6.15 32.52
CA ARG A 114 -2.25 -6.73 31.49
C ARG A 114 -1.98 -8.20 31.20
N HIS A 115 -0.78 -8.68 31.48
CA HIS A 115 -0.41 -10.08 31.28
C HIS A 115 -0.83 -10.97 32.47
N ARG A 116 -1.12 -10.39 33.64
CA ARG A 116 -1.67 -11.14 34.77
C ARG A 116 -3.09 -11.59 34.45
N PRO A 117 -3.44 -12.86 34.72
CA PRO A 117 -4.80 -13.34 34.50
C PRO A 117 -5.77 -12.58 35.39
N ASN A 118 -6.75 -11.92 34.77
CA ASN A 118 -7.81 -11.20 35.47
C ASN A 118 -9.08 -12.06 35.54
N LEU A 119 -9.71 -12.11 36.72
CA LEU A 119 -10.90 -12.92 37.00
C LEU A 119 -12.09 -12.62 36.05
N PHE A 120 -12.18 -11.39 35.55
CA PHE A 120 -13.27 -10.90 34.69
C PHE A 120 -12.94 -10.84 33.20
N GLY A 121 -11.72 -11.22 32.76
CA GLY A 121 -11.33 -11.20 31.34
C GLY A 121 -11.21 -9.80 30.69
N ILE A 122 -11.47 -8.72 31.41
CA ILE A 122 -11.34 -7.34 30.93
C ILE A 122 -9.89 -6.88 31.07
N LYS A 123 -9.30 -6.39 29.97
CA LYS A 123 -7.94 -5.81 29.96
C LYS A 123 -7.94 -4.45 30.67
N PRO A 124 -7.13 -4.25 31.73
CA PRO A 124 -7.10 -2.98 32.47
C PRO A 124 -6.58 -1.82 31.60
N PRO A 125 -7.04 -0.58 31.79
CA PRO A 125 -6.55 0.58 31.02
C PRO A 125 -5.05 0.84 31.26
N TYR A 126 -4.38 1.51 30.32
CA TYR A 126 -2.99 1.93 30.48
C TYR A 126 -2.91 3.11 31.45
N MET A 127 -2.00 3.05 32.43
CA MET A 127 -1.84 4.09 33.45
C MET A 127 -0.65 5.02 33.18
N CYS A 128 0.20 4.71 32.19
CA CYS A 128 1.30 5.59 31.82
C CYS A 128 0.80 6.97 31.33
N PRO A 129 1.25 8.10 31.93
CA PRO A 129 0.75 9.44 31.59
C PRO A 129 1.15 9.91 30.18
N ILE A 130 2.28 9.42 29.65
CA ILE A 130 2.83 9.87 28.37
C ILE A 130 2.40 8.97 27.21
N HIS A 131 2.45 7.64 27.41
CA HIS A 131 2.24 6.66 26.34
C HIS A 131 0.88 5.95 26.40
N GLY A 132 0.17 6.01 27.53
CA GLY A 132 -1.01 5.20 27.76
C GLY A 132 -2.12 5.44 26.73
N GLN A 133 -2.42 6.71 26.44
CA GLN A 133 -3.43 7.08 25.45
C GLN A 133 -3.07 6.64 24.03
N TYR A 134 -1.81 6.80 23.63
CA TYR A 134 -1.33 6.37 22.32
C TYR A 134 -1.40 4.85 22.18
N ARG A 135 -1.05 4.11 23.23
CA ARG A 135 -1.12 2.65 23.21
C ARG A 135 -2.55 2.14 23.20
N GLN A 136 -3.45 2.78 23.93
CA GLN A 136 -4.88 2.48 23.85
C GLN A 136 -5.45 2.72 22.45
N TYR A 137 -5.02 3.80 21.79
CA TYR A 137 -5.36 4.05 20.39
C TYR A 137 -4.81 2.95 19.46
N GLN A 138 -3.57 2.51 19.65
CA GLN A 138 -2.99 1.39 18.87
C GLN A 138 -3.75 0.07 19.07
N ASP A 139 -4.15 -0.28 20.30
CA ASP A 139 -4.98 -1.46 20.58
C ASP A 139 -6.33 -1.40 19.87
N TYR A 140 -6.94 -0.21 19.86
CA TYR A 140 -8.18 0.04 19.13
C TYR A 140 -7.98 -0.15 17.61
N LEU A 141 -6.88 0.36 17.04
CA LEU A 141 -6.54 0.16 15.62
C LEU A 141 -6.35 -1.33 15.27
N ILE A 142 -5.70 -2.11 16.14
CA ILE A 142 -5.52 -3.55 15.92
C ILE A 142 -6.88 -4.26 15.91
N THR A 143 -7.78 -3.89 16.83
CA THR A 143 -9.14 -4.45 16.87
C THR A 143 -9.92 -4.08 15.60
N PHE A 144 -9.82 -2.81 15.18
CA PHE A 144 -10.43 -2.34 13.93
C PHE A 144 -9.87 -3.05 12.69
N LYS A 145 -8.55 -3.32 12.66
CA LYS A 145 -7.89 -4.11 11.62
C LYS A 145 -8.42 -5.53 11.55
N ASN A 146 -8.60 -6.18 12.70
CA ASN A 146 -9.15 -7.52 12.74
C ASN A 146 -10.59 -7.56 12.20
N TRP A 147 -11.41 -6.55 12.50
CA TRP A 147 -12.72 -6.40 11.88
C TRP A 147 -12.64 -6.13 10.37
N CYS A 148 -11.71 -5.28 9.91
CA CYS A 148 -11.50 -5.04 8.48
C CYS A 148 -11.12 -6.33 7.74
N ILE A 149 -10.29 -7.20 8.32
CA ILE A 149 -9.93 -8.49 7.72
C ILE A 149 -11.19 -9.31 7.43
N ILE A 150 -12.12 -9.40 8.39
CA ILE A 150 -13.38 -10.13 8.22
C ILE A 150 -14.20 -9.55 7.06
N TRP A 151 -14.35 -8.22 7.01
CA TRP A 151 -15.11 -7.55 5.94
C TRP A 151 -14.46 -7.73 4.56
N VAL A 152 -13.13 -7.65 4.46
CA VAL A 152 -12.40 -7.88 3.22
C VAL A 152 -12.56 -9.34 2.75
N THR A 153 -12.47 -10.31 3.67
CA THR A 153 -12.71 -11.72 3.32
C THR A 153 -14.16 -11.98 2.88
N LEU A 154 -15.13 -11.30 3.48
CA LEU A 154 -16.53 -11.43 3.07
C LEU A 154 -16.76 -10.84 1.67
N ALA A 155 -16.05 -9.76 1.32
CA ALA A 155 -16.17 -9.09 0.02
C ALA A 155 -15.45 -9.83 -1.12
N ILE A 156 -14.41 -10.60 -0.85
CA ILE A 156 -13.65 -11.32 -1.89
C ILE A 156 -14.44 -12.50 -2.48
N ILE A 157 -15.30 -13.14 -1.67
CA ILE A 157 -16.12 -14.28 -2.07
C ILE A 157 -17.09 -13.91 -3.23
N PRO A 158 -17.96 -12.89 -3.10
CA PRO A 158 -18.86 -12.52 -4.21
C PRO A 158 -18.09 -11.99 -5.42
N LEU A 159 -16.96 -11.30 -5.21
CA LEU A 159 -16.11 -10.83 -6.32
C LEU A 159 -15.53 -11.99 -7.13
N GLY A 160 -15.09 -13.06 -6.45
CA GLY A 160 -14.62 -14.28 -7.11
C GLY A 160 -15.73 -14.98 -7.92
N LEU A 161 -16.96 -15.04 -7.38
CA LEU A 161 -18.10 -15.61 -8.10
C LEU A 161 -18.47 -14.82 -9.35
N ILE A 162 -18.45 -13.48 -9.28
CA ILE A 162 -18.72 -12.62 -10.45
C ILE A 162 -17.67 -12.86 -11.55
N ILE A 163 -16.40 -12.97 -11.18
CA ILE A 163 -15.32 -13.25 -12.14
C ILE A 163 -15.53 -14.61 -12.80
N PHE A 164 -15.93 -15.63 -12.02
CA PHE A 164 -16.19 -16.97 -12.53
C PHE A 164 -17.35 -16.99 -13.55
N GLU A 165 -18.45 -16.29 -13.26
CA GLU A 165 -19.60 -16.18 -14.18
C GLU A 165 -19.29 -15.34 -15.43
N SER A 166 -18.39 -14.36 -15.32
CA SER A 166 -18.03 -13.49 -16.44
C SER A 166 -17.19 -14.16 -17.54
N GLY A 167 -16.72 -15.40 -17.33
CA GLY A 167 -15.90 -16.13 -18.31
C GLY A 167 -14.53 -15.50 -18.55
N ILE A 168 -13.99 -14.74 -17.58
CA ILE A 168 -12.67 -14.11 -17.68
C ILE A 168 -11.58 -15.18 -17.52
N ASP A 169 -10.69 -15.24 -18.51
CA ASP A 169 -9.52 -16.12 -18.46
C ASP A 169 -8.41 -15.58 -17.53
N LEU A 170 -7.65 -16.49 -16.92
CA LEU A 170 -6.48 -16.16 -16.11
C LEU A 170 -5.46 -15.30 -16.87
N ASN A 171 -5.31 -15.57 -18.17
CA ASN A 171 -4.47 -14.82 -19.09
C ASN A 171 -4.91 -13.35 -19.18
N TRP A 172 -6.21 -13.10 -19.32
CA TRP A 172 -6.79 -11.75 -19.35
C TRP A 172 -6.48 -10.99 -18.05
N ILE A 173 -6.68 -11.63 -16.90
CA ILE A 173 -6.44 -11.04 -15.58
C ILE A 173 -4.97 -10.60 -15.44
N PHE A 174 -4.02 -11.44 -15.87
CA PHE A 174 -2.60 -11.11 -15.77
C PHE A 174 -2.21 -9.95 -16.69
N TYR A 175 -2.64 -9.95 -17.96
CA TYR A 175 -2.22 -8.88 -18.88
C TYR A 175 -2.93 -7.56 -18.64
N VAL A 176 -4.24 -7.56 -18.40
CA VAL A 176 -4.97 -6.33 -18.08
C VAL A 176 -4.57 -5.80 -16.70
N GLY A 177 -4.33 -6.70 -15.73
CA GLY A 177 -3.77 -6.35 -14.43
C GLY A 177 -2.37 -5.72 -14.55
N ALA A 178 -1.53 -6.20 -15.46
CA ALA A 178 -0.23 -5.59 -15.74
C ALA A 178 -0.38 -4.16 -16.27
N ILE A 179 -1.26 -3.91 -17.24
CA ILE A 179 -1.48 -2.56 -17.82
C ILE A 179 -1.83 -1.53 -16.74
N ILE A 180 -2.67 -1.92 -15.77
CA ILE A 180 -3.13 -1.07 -14.66
C ILE A 180 -2.03 -0.82 -13.62
N THR A 181 -1.17 -1.80 -13.37
CA THR A 181 -0.15 -1.74 -12.30
C THR A 181 1.19 -1.16 -12.77
N ILE A 182 1.56 -1.34 -14.04
CA ILE A 182 2.78 -0.78 -14.67
C ILE A 182 3.01 0.72 -14.43
N PRO A 183 2.02 1.64 -14.51
CA PRO A 183 2.27 3.06 -14.29
C PRO A 183 2.75 3.41 -12.86
N CYS A 184 2.64 2.49 -11.90
CA CYS A 184 3.19 2.68 -10.55
C CYS A 184 4.72 2.50 -10.49
N PHE A 185 5.32 1.73 -11.40
CA PHE A 185 6.75 1.40 -11.36
C PHE A 185 7.67 2.60 -11.60
N PRO A 186 7.50 3.45 -12.64
CA PRO A 186 8.37 4.60 -12.85
C PRO A 186 8.40 5.59 -11.67
N PRO A 187 7.27 5.95 -11.05
CA PRO A 187 7.25 6.78 -9.85
C PRO A 187 8.08 6.21 -8.68
N VAL A 188 7.93 4.91 -8.42
CA VAL A 188 8.66 4.23 -7.33
C VAL A 188 10.16 4.20 -7.62
N MET A 189 10.55 3.82 -8.83
CA MET A 189 11.96 3.80 -9.23
C MET A 189 12.60 5.19 -9.18
N LEU A 190 11.92 6.21 -9.70
CA LEU A 190 12.41 7.60 -9.65
C LEU A 190 12.51 8.12 -8.21
N SER A 191 11.65 7.68 -7.29
CA SER A 191 11.71 8.08 -5.88
C SER A 191 12.98 7.58 -5.18
N ILE A 192 13.54 6.46 -5.65
CA ILE A 192 14.76 5.86 -5.10
C ILE A 192 16.00 6.41 -5.83
N ILE A 193 15.98 6.45 -7.16
CA ILE A 193 17.14 6.80 -7.99
C ILE A 193 17.39 8.32 -7.99
N TRP A 194 16.32 9.14 -8.02
CA TRP A 194 16.45 10.57 -8.26
C TRP A 194 16.10 11.40 -7.02
N VAL A 195 17.14 11.88 -6.33
CA VAL A 195 17.01 12.71 -5.10
C VAL A 195 16.19 13.99 -5.31
N LYS A 196 16.12 14.50 -6.55
CA LYS A 196 15.34 15.70 -6.88
C LYS A 196 13.89 15.42 -7.30
N ALA A 197 13.46 14.16 -7.30
CA ALA A 197 12.09 13.79 -7.63
C ALA A 197 11.08 14.49 -6.71
N THR A 198 10.01 15.03 -7.29
CA THR A 198 8.98 15.75 -6.53
C THR A 198 7.75 14.88 -6.32
N SER A 199 7.22 14.81 -5.09
CA SER A 199 6.04 13.99 -4.77
C SER A 199 4.83 14.29 -5.66
N LYS A 200 4.61 15.56 -6.02
CA LYS A 200 3.53 15.95 -6.94
C LYS A 200 3.77 15.45 -8.38
N GLY A 201 5.01 15.50 -8.87
CA GLY A 201 5.35 15.01 -10.21
C GLY A 201 5.23 13.49 -10.32
N LEU A 202 5.58 12.76 -9.26
CA LEU A 202 5.43 11.31 -9.19
C LEU A 202 3.95 10.89 -9.23
N MET A 203 3.09 11.55 -8.44
CA MET A 203 1.65 11.24 -8.41
C MET A 203 0.97 11.54 -9.75
N VAL A 204 1.21 12.73 -10.33
CA VAL A 204 0.57 13.09 -11.61
C VAL A 204 1.02 12.17 -12.73
N GLY A 205 2.32 11.84 -12.80
CA GLY A 205 2.83 10.90 -13.80
C GLY A 205 2.14 9.53 -13.72
N ALA A 206 2.03 8.96 -12.52
CA ALA A 206 1.35 7.68 -12.31
C ALA A 206 -0.10 7.70 -12.81
N ILE A 207 -0.85 8.74 -12.44
CA ILE A 207 -2.27 8.88 -12.81
C ILE A 207 -2.41 9.04 -14.33
N THR A 208 -1.58 9.89 -14.96
CA THR A 208 -1.61 10.09 -16.41
C THR A 208 -1.24 8.82 -17.19
N GLY A 209 -0.28 8.03 -16.68
CA GLY A 209 0.09 6.74 -17.27
C GLY A 209 -1.04 5.71 -17.20
N PHE A 210 -1.73 5.62 -16.06
CA PHE A 210 -2.89 4.73 -15.89
C PHE A 210 -4.01 5.01 -16.89
N PHE A 211 -4.42 6.28 -17.03
CA PHE A 211 -5.47 6.64 -17.99
C PHE A 211 -5.01 6.48 -19.44
N CYS A 212 -3.76 6.82 -19.75
CA CYS A 212 -3.27 6.71 -21.11
C CYS A 212 -3.09 5.25 -21.55
N GLY A 213 -2.56 4.37 -20.69
CA GLY A 213 -2.39 2.96 -21.05
C GLY A 213 -3.70 2.17 -21.14
N SER A 214 -4.68 2.47 -20.27
CA SER A 214 -6.03 1.91 -20.41
C SER A 214 -6.69 2.36 -21.72
N ALA A 215 -6.62 3.65 -22.04
CA ALA A 215 -7.13 4.18 -23.31
C ALA A 215 -6.40 3.58 -24.53
N ALA A 216 -5.07 3.44 -24.47
CA ALA A 216 -4.28 2.86 -25.56
C ALA A 216 -4.64 1.39 -25.82
N THR A 217 -4.84 0.60 -24.76
CA THR A 217 -5.27 -0.80 -24.87
C THR A 217 -6.66 -0.91 -25.49
N LEU A 218 -7.60 -0.09 -25.02
CA LEU A 218 -8.98 -0.09 -25.55
C LEU A 218 -9.03 0.38 -27.00
N THR A 219 -8.20 1.36 -27.35
CA THR A 219 -8.08 1.84 -28.73
C THR A 219 -7.46 0.78 -29.64
N ALA A 220 -6.42 0.08 -29.18
CA ALA A 220 -5.84 -1.02 -29.95
C ALA A 220 -6.82 -2.20 -30.10
N ALA A 221 -7.57 -2.52 -29.04
CA ALA A 221 -8.59 -3.56 -29.05
C ALA A 221 -9.74 -3.26 -30.04
N SER A 222 -10.09 -1.99 -30.24
CA SER A 222 -11.15 -1.60 -31.17
C SER A 222 -10.76 -1.72 -32.65
N MET A 223 -9.47 -1.77 -32.96
CA MET A 223 -8.96 -1.91 -34.34
C MET A 223 -9.00 -3.35 -34.86
N TYR A 224 -9.25 -4.33 -33.98
CA TYR A 224 -9.37 -5.73 -34.36
C TYR A 224 -10.74 -6.06 -34.98
N PRO A 225 -10.83 -7.14 -35.80
CA PRO A 225 -12.12 -7.61 -36.29
C PRO A 225 -13.06 -7.91 -35.11
N ASN A 226 -14.35 -7.59 -35.30
CA ASN A 226 -15.40 -7.58 -34.25
C ASN A 226 -15.23 -6.54 -33.12
N GLY A 227 -14.15 -5.75 -33.13
CA GLY A 227 -13.96 -4.60 -32.24
C GLY A 227 -14.18 -4.93 -30.76
N LEU A 228 -14.91 -4.06 -30.05
CA LEU A 228 -15.22 -4.25 -28.62
C LEU A 228 -16.29 -5.32 -28.33
N ASN A 229 -16.92 -5.92 -29.34
CA ASN A 229 -17.92 -6.97 -29.10
C ASN A 229 -17.26 -8.25 -28.56
N ASP A 230 -16.02 -8.54 -28.98
CA ASP A 230 -15.19 -9.64 -28.46
C ASP A 230 -14.16 -9.10 -27.44
N PHE A 231 -14.65 -8.37 -26.43
CA PHE A 231 -13.80 -7.62 -25.48
C PHE A 231 -12.70 -8.46 -24.82
N LEU A 232 -13.02 -9.65 -24.32
CA LEU A 232 -12.08 -10.53 -23.62
C LEU A 232 -10.93 -10.99 -24.53
N LEU A 233 -11.23 -11.26 -25.80
CA LEU A 233 -10.26 -11.81 -26.73
C LEU A 233 -9.41 -10.72 -27.39
N ASN A 234 -10.01 -9.58 -27.73
CA ASN A 234 -9.33 -8.48 -28.42
C ASN A 234 -8.42 -7.64 -27.51
N THR A 235 -8.72 -7.57 -26.22
CA THR A 235 -7.85 -6.88 -25.23
C THR A 235 -6.58 -7.65 -24.90
N VAL A 236 -6.56 -8.97 -25.12
CA VAL A 236 -5.45 -9.87 -24.81
C VAL A 236 -4.56 -10.15 -26.02
N ARG A 237 -4.84 -9.54 -27.18
CA ARG A 237 -3.96 -9.65 -28.34
C ARG A 237 -2.62 -8.96 -28.09
N ASP A 238 -1.57 -9.50 -28.70
CA ASP A 238 -0.19 -9.04 -28.49
C ASP A 238 -0.01 -7.54 -28.72
N TYR A 239 -0.58 -6.98 -29.80
CA TYR A 239 -0.47 -5.54 -30.07
C TYR A 239 -1.26 -4.69 -29.08
N SER A 240 -2.43 -5.14 -28.61
CA SER A 240 -3.21 -4.44 -27.58
C SER A 240 -2.44 -4.35 -26.27
N ILE A 241 -1.85 -5.48 -25.84
CA ILE A 241 -1.05 -5.55 -24.62
C ILE A 241 0.22 -4.71 -24.76
N LEU A 242 0.93 -4.82 -25.89
CA LEU A 242 2.14 -4.05 -26.14
C LEU A 242 1.85 -2.54 -26.14
N ALA A 243 0.80 -2.10 -26.82
CA ALA A 243 0.38 -0.70 -26.82
C ALA A 243 0.04 -0.24 -25.40
N GLY A 244 -0.80 -0.98 -24.69
CA GLY A 244 -1.19 -0.66 -23.31
C GLY A 244 0.01 -0.48 -22.37
N THR A 245 0.88 -1.47 -22.34
CA THR A 245 2.04 -1.50 -21.43
C THR A 245 3.08 -0.44 -21.79
N CYS A 246 3.40 -0.24 -23.08
CA CYS A 246 4.33 0.80 -23.52
C CYS A 246 3.82 2.20 -23.22
N PHE A 247 2.54 2.49 -23.47
CA PHE A 247 1.96 3.80 -23.16
C PHE A 247 1.82 4.03 -21.64
N SER A 248 1.40 3.01 -20.87
CA SER A 248 1.36 3.07 -19.40
C SER A 248 2.71 3.47 -18.81
N PHE A 249 3.78 2.77 -19.22
CA PHE A 249 5.13 3.02 -18.70
C PHE A 249 5.71 4.34 -19.23
N GLY A 250 5.65 4.54 -20.56
CA GLY A 250 6.28 5.67 -21.23
C GLY A 250 5.66 7.02 -20.84
N VAL A 251 4.33 7.10 -20.80
CA VAL A 251 3.62 8.33 -20.39
C VAL A 251 3.81 8.59 -18.90
N SER A 252 3.79 7.55 -18.07
CA SER A 252 4.08 7.72 -16.64
C SER A 252 5.50 8.25 -16.42
N LEU A 253 6.52 7.68 -17.08
CA LEU A 253 7.91 8.09 -16.91
C LEU A 253 8.15 9.52 -17.39
N THR A 254 7.68 9.84 -18.60
CA THR A 254 7.82 11.19 -19.17
C THR A 254 7.08 12.24 -18.35
N GLY A 255 5.85 11.93 -17.90
CA GLY A 255 5.08 12.78 -17.00
C GLY A 255 5.82 13.06 -15.68
N CYS A 256 6.40 12.02 -15.05
CA CYS A 256 7.18 12.19 -13.82
C CYS A 256 8.40 13.10 -14.02
N LEU A 257 9.13 12.93 -15.13
CA LEU A 257 10.35 13.70 -15.43
C LEU A 257 10.03 15.16 -15.75
N ILE A 258 9.08 15.42 -16.65
CA ILE A 258 8.73 16.77 -17.11
C ILE A 258 8.23 17.61 -15.93
N ILE A 259 7.32 17.07 -15.12
CA ILE A 259 6.73 17.81 -14.00
C ILE A 259 7.78 18.03 -12.90
N SER A 260 8.57 17.02 -12.56
CA SER A 260 9.63 17.18 -11.55
C SER A 260 10.67 18.21 -12.00
N PHE A 261 11.11 18.17 -13.26
CA PHE A 261 12.08 19.12 -13.80
C PHE A 261 11.55 20.56 -13.82
N SER A 262 10.31 20.75 -14.27
CA SER A 262 9.65 22.06 -14.33
C SER A 262 9.56 22.71 -12.95
N ARG A 263 9.26 21.92 -11.92
CA ARG A 263 9.17 22.41 -10.53
C ARG A 263 10.54 22.71 -9.92
N ILE A 264 11.56 21.92 -10.24
CA ILE A 264 12.95 22.21 -9.83
C ILE A 264 13.39 23.56 -10.42
N ARG A 265 13.14 23.79 -11.72
CA ARG A 265 13.51 25.03 -12.40
C ARG A 265 12.83 26.26 -11.79
N LEU A 266 11.53 26.16 -11.48
CA LEU A 266 10.79 27.22 -10.79
C LEU A 266 11.38 27.53 -9.40
N LYS A 267 11.74 26.50 -8.64
CA LYS A 267 12.33 26.68 -7.30
C LYS A 267 13.66 27.41 -7.40
N ILE A 268 14.54 27.03 -8.33
CA ILE A 268 15.85 27.68 -8.54
C ILE A 268 15.69 29.14 -8.97
N ASN A 269 14.77 29.43 -9.90
CA ASN A 269 14.51 30.81 -10.36
C ASN A 269 14.00 31.69 -9.22
N MET A 270 13.08 31.18 -8.37
CA MET A 270 12.63 31.92 -7.19
C MET A 270 13.76 32.22 -6.21
N THR A 271 14.65 31.25 -5.93
CA THR A 271 15.78 31.48 -5.00
C THR A 271 16.73 32.56 -5.54
N LYS A 272 17.00 32.56 -6.85
CA LYS A 272 17.81 33.60 -7.50
C LYS A 272 17.17 34.99 -7.38
N ILE A 273 15.86 35.10 -7.62
CA ILE A 273 15.12 36.37 -7.48
C ILE A 273 15.11 36.86 -6.02
N TRP A 274 15.03 35.96 -5.05
CA TRP A 274 15.02 36.32 -3.63
C TRP A 274 16.41 36.76 -3.14
N ASN A 275 17.48 36.08 -3.57
CA ASN A 275 18.84 36.51 -3.26
C ASN A 275 19.23 37.81 -3.98
N GLY A 276 18.77 38.03 -5.22
CA GLY A 276 18.97 39.30 -5.93
C GLY A 276 18.30 40.50 -5.25
N ARG A 277 17.13 40.28 -4.60
CA ARG A 277 16.45 41.32 -3.81
C ARG A 277 17.07 41.60 -2.44
N LYS A 278 17.90 40.70 -1.89
CA LYS A 278 18.60 40.89 -0.62
C LYS A 278 19.92 41.66 -0.75
N CYS A 279 20.48 41.78 -1.95
CA CYS A 279 21.69 42.56 -2.20
C CYS A 279 21.41 44.03 -2.58
N THR A 280 20.14 44.45 -2.63
CA THR A 280 19.71 45.81 -3.01
C THR A 280 19.09 46.60 -1.85
N THR A 281 19.23 46.10 -0.61
CA THR A 281 18.90 46.77 0.66
C THR A 281 20.07 46.62 1.60
#